data_AF-A0A8T5QGQ8-F1
#
_entry.id   AF-A0A8T5QGQ8-F1
#
_cell.length_a   1.000
_cell.length_b   1.000
_cell.length_c   1.000
_cell.angle_alpha   90.00
_cell.angle_beta   90.00
_cell.angle_gamma   90.00
#
_symmetry.space_group_name_H-M   'P 1'
#
loop_
_entity.id
_entity.type
_entity.pdbx_description
1 polymer ?
#
loop_
_entity_poly.entity_id
_entity_poly.type
_entity_poly.pdbx_seq_one_letter_code
_entity_poly.pdbx_strand_id
1 'polypeptide(L)'
;MVNGYPYATGTGGGGIFRNIFYRLEYWGLSDVILPFILVFTIVFAIMQRVKPLGSEEGRNKPFNVVISLVMALAVVIPHVLGYYPADADIVNIINNALPQVSIVLVAILMVLLIVGLFGGRAEWGGKLSGWVAFFAFIIVIYIFGRAAGWFYYLPNWLYWLDNPDTQAMLIVVAIFAIIIWYITKEPKKDNAETGFDKFGKAFKDMFAKKD
;
A
#
# COMPACT_ATOMS: atom_id res chain seq x y z
N MET A 1 -12.72 -43.60 32.46
CA MET A 1 -11.45 -43.23 31.82
C MET A 1 -11.72 -41.97 31.01
N VAL A 2 -11.44 -40.80 31.57
CA VAL A 2 -11.59 -39.51 30.89
C VAL A 2 -10.18 -38.95 30.75
N ASN A 3 -9.75 -38.79 29.49
CA ASN A 3 -8.44 -38.28 29.13
C ASN A 3 -8.27 -36.87 29.69
N GLY A 4 -7.47 -36.76 30.75
CA GLY A 4 -6.97 -35.49 31.25
C GLY A 4 -5.96 -34.94 30.25
N TYR A 5 -6.29 -33.81 29.63
CA TYR A 5 -5.30 -33.03 28.89
C TYR A 5 -4.26 -32.51 29.88
N PRO A 6 -2.97 -32.83 29.74
CA PRO A 6 -1.95 -32.26 30.59
C PRO A 6 -1.77 -30.79 30.19
N TYR A 7 -2.13 -29.86 31.09
CA TYR A 7 -1.71 -28.48 30.97
C TYR A 7 -0.20 -28.45 31.12
N ALA A 8 0.51 -28.39 30.00
CA ALA A 8 1.95 -28.15 29.99
C ALA A 8 2.20 -26.78 30.66
N THR A 9 2.61 -26.81 31.92
CA THR A 9 3.09 -25.64 32.66
C THR A 9 4.49 -25.27 32.14
N GLY A 10 4.53 -24.80 30.89
CA GLY A 10 5.70 -24.13 30.36
C GLY A 10 5.81 -22.76 31.03
N THR A 11 6.59 -22.69 32.11
CA THR A 11 7.06 -21.45 32.74
C THR A 11 8.08 -20.74 31.84
N GLY A 12 7.68 -20.44 30.60
CA GLY A 12 8.35 -19.46 29.74
C GLY A 12 7.62 -18.13 29.86
N GLY A 13 8.33 -17.01 29.84
CA GLY A 13 7.74 -15.66 29.97
C GLY A 13 6.54 -15.40 29.04
N GLY A 14 6.44 -16.11 27.90
CA GLY A 14 5.27 -16.08 27.01
C GLY A 14 3.94 -16.52 27.65
N GLY A 15 3.96 -17.39 28.67
CA GLY A 15 2.76 -17.79 29.41
C GLY A 15 2.19 -16.67 30.29
N ILE A 16 3.06 -15.90 30.96
CA ILE A 16 2.64 -14.77 31.82
C ILE A 16 2.07 -13.64 30.96
N PHE A 17 2.76 -13.27 29.87
CA PHE A 17 2.27 -12.22 28.96
C PHE A 17 0.94 -12.61 28.30
N ARG A 18 0.81 -13.84 27.81
CA ARG A 18 -0.44 -14.33 27.22
C ARG A 18 -1.60 -14.31 28.23
N ASN A 19 -1.33 -14.68 29.49
CA ASN A 19 -2.33 -14.65 30.56
C ASN A 19 -2.81 -13.22 30.89
N ILE A 20 -1.96 -12.20 30.73
CA ILE A 20 -2.37 -10.79 30.91
C ILE A 20 -3.37 -10.39 29.81
N PHE A 21 -3.07 -10.70 28.55
CA PHE A 21 -3.98 -10.39 27.43
C PHE A 21 -5.33 -11.09 27.58
N TYR A 22 -5.35 -12.38 27.95
CA TYR A 22 -6.61 -13.08 28.19
C TYR A 22 -7.43 -12.47 29.34
N ARG A 23 -6.78 -11.95 30.40
CA ARG A 23 -7.48 -11.27 31.49
C ARG A 23 -8.05 -9.92 31.05
N LEU A 24 -7.30 -9.16 30.24
CA LEU A 24 -7.74 -7.87 29.70
C LEU A 24 -8.92 -8.03 28.73
N GLU A 25 -8.87 -9.05 27.89
CA GLU A 25 -9.96 -9.43 26.99
C GLU A 25 -11.18 -9.92 27.79
N TYR A 26 -10.99 -10.78 28.79
CA TYR A 26 -12.09 -11.26 29.65
C TYR A 26 -12.80 -10.11 30.41
N TRP A 27 -12.08 -9.06 30.79
CA TRP A 27 -12.66 -7.86 31.41
C TRP A 27 -13.30 -6.90 30.40
N GLY A 28 -13.28 -7.20 29.10
CA GLY A 28 -13.75 -6.32 28.03
C GLY A 28 -12.92 -5.05 27.88
N LEU A 29 -11.75 -4.99 28.51
CA LEU A 29 -10.94 -3.76 28.53
C LEU A 29 -10.34 -3.49 27.15
N SER A 30 -9.92 -4.55 26.44
CA SER A 30 -9.41 -4.44 25.07
C SER A 30 -10.48 -3.90 24.11
N ASP A 31 -11.72 -4.36 24.25
CA ASP A 31 -12.86 -3.99 23.40
C ASP A 31 -13.29 -2.52 23.59
N VAL A 32 -12.98 -1.93 24.75
CA VAL A 32 -13.26 -0.52 25.04
C VAL A 32 -12.05 0.37 24.73
N ILE A 33 -10.86 0.02 25.24
CA ILE A 33 -9.68 0.89 25.20
C ILE A 33 -9.11 1.01 23.79
N LEU A 34 -9.01 -0.08 23.05
CA LEU A 34 -8.41 -0.06 21.71
C LEU A 34 -9.17 0.88 20.76
N PRO A 35 -10.49 0.75 20.57
CA PRO A 35 -11.22 1.69 19.71
C PRO A 35 -11.29 3.10 20.29
N PHE A 36 -11.30 3.25 21.62
CA PHE A 36 -11.27 4.56 22.25
C PHE A 36 -10.00 5.34 21.91
N ILE A 37 -8.83 4.72 22.10
CA ILE A 37 -7.55 5.37 21.78
C ILE A 37 -7.50 5.70 20.28
N LEU A 38 -7.94 4.77 19.43
CA LEU A 38 -7.94 4.96 17.99
C LEU A 38 -8.77 6.18 17.55
N VAL A 39 -10.04 6.24 17.95
CA VAL A 39 -10.94 7.34 17.59
C VAL A 39 -10.48 8.65 18.23
N PHE A 40 -10.09 8.63 19.51
CA PHE A 40 -9.57 9.80 20.21
C PHE A 40 -8.36 10.40 19.49
N THR A 41 -7.37 9.57 19.15
CA THR A 41 -6.14 10.03 18.50
C THR A 41 -6.41 10.59 17.11
N ILE A 42 -7.28 9.94 16.32
CA ILE A 42 -7.63 10.43 14.97
C ILE A 42 -8.34 11.78 15.04
N VAL A 43 -9.39 11.89 15.87
CA VAL A 43 -10.15 13.15 16.02
C VAL A 43 -9.24 14.24 16.56
N PHE A 44 -8.42 13.93 17.56
CA PHE A 44 -7.48 14.89 18.14
C PHE A 44 -6.45 15.37 17.12
N ALA A 45 -5.86 14.46 16.33
CA ALA A 45 -4.91 14.82 15.28
C ALA A 45 -5.54 15.72 14.21
N ILE A 46 -6.77 15.41 13.78
CA ILE A 46 -7.52 16.23 12.82
C ILE A 46 -7.79 17.62 13.40
N MET A 47 -8.24 17.70 14.65
CA MET A 47 -8.47 18.98 15.33
C MET A 47 -7.20 19.84 15.45
N GLN A 48 -6.05 19.22 15.74
CA GLN A 48 -4.76 19.91 15.77
C GLN A 48 -4.33 20.40 14.38
N ARG A 49 -4.67 19.67 13.32
CA ARG A 49 -4.32 20.03 11.93
C ARG A 49 -5.22 21.12 11.36
N VAL A 50 -6.53 21.02 11.60
CA VAL A 50 -7.54 21.93 11.04
C VAL A 50 -7.66 23.23 11.85
N LYS A 51 -7.35 23.19 13.16
CA LYS A 51 -7.45 24.34 14.08
C LYS A 51 -8.81 25.08 13.99
N PRO A 52 -9.96 24.38 14.12
CA PRO A 52 -11.28 24.96 13.89
C PRO A 52 -11.63 26.09 14.88
N LEU A 53 -11.01 26.10 16.07
CA LEU A 53 -11.23 27.11 17.12
C LEU A 53 -10.30 28.34 16.97
N GLY A 54 -9.56 28.44 15.86
CA GLY A 54 -8.62 29.53 15.58
C GLY A 54 -7.15 29.14 15.75
N SER A 55 -6.27 30.01 15.26
CA SER A 55 -4.83 29.79 15.11
C SER A 55 -3.99 30.18 16.32
N GLU A 56 -4.59 30.61 17.44
CA GLU A 56 -3.85 30.94 18.66
C GLU A 56 -3.15 29.69 19.21
N GLU A 57 -1.83 29.64 19.02
CA GLU A 57 -1.00 28.54 19.46
C GLU A 57 -1.07 28.39 20.99
N GLY A 58 -1.57 27.24 21.44
CA GLY A 58 -1.62 26.85 22.85
C GLY A 58 -3.00 26.98 23.53
N ARG A 59 -3.81 28.00 23.21
CA ARG A 59 -5.09 28.23 23.90
C ARG A 59 -6.17 27.19 23.55
N ASN A 60 -6.11 26.65 22.33
CA ASN A 60 -7.13 25.74 21.81
C ASN A 60 -6.86 24.24 22.08
N LYS A 61 -5.68 23.91 22.62
CA LYS A 61 -5.28 22.51 22.87
C LYS A 61 -6.19 21.80 23.90
N PRO A 62 -6.57 22.41 25.03
CA PRO A 62 -7.46 21.77 26.00
C PRO A 62 -8.84 21.48 25.41
N PHE A 63 -9.39 22.41 24.63
CA PHE A 63 -10.68 22.22 23.95
C PHE A 63 -10.62 21.08 22.93
N ASN A 64 -9.54 20.99 22.15
CA ASN A 64 -9.35 19.88 21.21
C ASN A 64 -9.30 18.52 21.93
N VAL A 65 -8.66 18.44 23.10
CA VAL A 65 -8.66 17.20 23.91
C VAL A 65 -10.07 16.85 24.36
N VAL A 66 -10.81 17.81 24.93
CA VAL A 66 -12.17 17.56 25.45
C VAL A 66 -13.11 17.14 24.33
N ILE A 67 -13.09 17.82 23.18
CA ILE A 67 -13.95 17.47 22.04
C ILE A 67 -13.61 16.08 21.53
N SER A 68 -12.32 15.76 21.38
CA SER A 68 -11.88 14.43 20.92
C SER A 68 -12.26 13.33 21.91
N LEU A 69 -12.20 13.60 23.21
CA LEU A 69 -12.62 12.69 24.27
C LEU A 69 -14.12 12.40 24.19
N VAL A 70 -14.94 13.44 24.07
CA VAL A 70 -16.40 13.30 23.94
C VAL A 70 -16.76 12.54 22.67
N MET A 71 -16.12 12.87 21.54
CA MET A 71 -16.34 12.17 20.27
C MET A 71 -15.92 10.70 20.34
N ALA A 72 -14.79 10.38 20.98
CA ALA A 72 -14.34 9.00 21.15
C ALA A 72 -15.32 8.20 22.01
N LEU A 73 -15.79 8.76 23.13
CA LEU A 73 -16.80 8.10 23.97
C LEU A 73 -18.13 7.92 23.21
N ALA A 74 -18.54 8.91 22.42
CA ALA A 74 -19.76 8.84 21.62
C ALA A 74 -19.73 7.72 20.56
N VAL A 75 -18.55 7.31 20.09
CA VAL A 75 -18.38 6.20 19.14
C VAL A 75 -18.20 4.86 19.86
N VAL A 76 -17.42 4.83 20.95
CA VAL A 76 -17.07 3.57 21.65
C VAL A 76 -18.23 3.01 22.45
N ILE A 77 -19.03 3.86 23.11
CA ILE A 77 -20.17 3.39 23.91
C ILE A 77 -21.16 2.58 23.06
N PRO A 78 -21.69 3.08 21.92
CA PRO A 78 -22.60 2.28 21.10
C PRO A 78 -21.92 1.07 20.44
N HIS A 79 -20.61 1.08 20.21
CA HIS A 79 -19.85 -0.07 19.72
C HIS A 79 -19.86 -1.20 20.75
N VAL A 80 -19.48 -0.91 21.99
CA VAL A 80 -19.38 -1.90 23.07
C VAL A 80 -20.76 -2.40 23.50
N LEU A 81 -21.78 -1.54 23.47
CA LEU A 81 -23.15 -1.92 23.81
C LEU A 81 -23.91 -2.60 22.65
N GLY A 82 -23.33 -2.63 21.44
CA GLY A 82 -23.98 -3.23 20.27
C GLY A 82 -25.23 -2.47 19.79
N TYR A 83 -25.28 -1.15 20.00
CA TYR A 83 -26.42 -0.31 19.60
C TYR A 83 -26.34 0.22 18.16
N TYR A 84 -25.23 -0.05 17.45
CA TYR A 84 -25.15 0.27 16.04
C TYR A 84 -26.13 -0.59 15.23
N PRO A 85 -26.79 -0.03 14.20
CA PRO A 85 -27.49 -0.84 13.21
C PRO A 85 -26.50 -1.78 12.52
N ALA A 86 -27.00 -2.89 11.98
CA ALA A 86 -26.18 -3.87 11.27
C ALA A 86 -25.29 -3.18 10.23
N ASP A 87 -24.00 -3.56 10.22
CA ASP A 87 -22.94 -3.04 9.34
C ASP A 87 -22.63 -1.53 9.43
N ALA A 88 -23.21 -0.80 10.39
CA ALA A 88 -22.99 0.65 10.56
C ALA A 88 -22.01 0.99 11.70
N ASP A 89 -21.36 -0.02 12.27
CA ASP A 89 -20.40 0.16 13.35
C ASP A 89 -19.09 0.77 12.84
N ILE A 90 -18.85 2.02 13.24
CA ILE A 90 -17.69 2.82 12.82
C ILE A 90 -16.38 2.13 13.18
N VAL A 91 -16.29 1.51 14.36
CA VAL A 91 -15.07 0.84 14.82
C VAL A 91 -14.76 -0.34 13.92
N ASN A 92 -15.76 -1.16 13.60
CA ASN A 92 -15.59 -2.30 12.70
C ASN A 92 -15.20 -1.85 11.29
N ILE A 93 -15.83 -0.80 10.77
CA ILE A 93 -15.48 -0.22 9.46
C ILE A 93 -14.02 0.24 9.45
N ILE A 94 -13.58 0.96 10.50
CA ILE A 94 -12.18 1.40 10.62
C ILE A 94 -11.24 0.20 10.71
N ASN A 95 -11.52 -0.80 11.54
CA ASN A 95 -10.69 -2.00 11.68
C ASN A 95 -10.57 -2.81 10.38
N ASN A 96 -11.61 -2.81 9.56
CA ASN A 96 -11.59 -3.43 8.23
C ASN A 96 -10.84 -2.60 7.19
N ALA A 97 -10.94 -1.26 7.27
CA ALA A 97 -10.29 -0.35 6.33
C ALA A 97 -8.79 -0.13 6.62
N LEU A 98 -8.39 -0.07 7.89
CA LEU A 98 -7.02 0.27 8.31
C LEU A 98 -5.94 -0.66 7.71
N PRO A 99 -6.10 -2.00 7.71
CA PRO A 99 -5.13 -2.88 7.07
C PRO A 99 -4.97 -2.59 5.58
N GLN A 100 -6.08 -2.34 4.88
CA GLN A 100 -6.10 -2.07 3.44
C GLN A 100 -5.41 -0.74 3.12
N VAL A 101 -5.73 0.32 3.88
CA VAL A 101 -5.06 1.62 3.74
C VAL A 101 -3.57 1.52 4.06
N SER A 102 -3.20 0.74 5.09
CA SER A 102 -1.79 0.53 5.46
C SER A 102 -1.01 -0.16 4.35
N ILE A 103 -1.59 -1.19 3.73
CA ILE A 103 -1.03 -1.89 2.55
C ILE A 103 -0.77 -0.89 1.41
N VAL A 104 -1.75 -0.04 1.10
CA VAL A 104 -1.61 0.98 0.05
C VAL A 104 -0.54 2.02 0.41
N LEU A 105 -0.52 2.50 1.66
CA LEU A 105 0.47 3.47 2.12
C LEU A 105 1.89 2.91 2.01
N VAL A 106 2.11 1.67 2.46
CA VAL A 106 3.41 1.00 2.35
C VAL A 106 3.80 0.82 0.87
N ALA A 107 2.87 0.46 -0.01
CA ALA A 107 3.13 0.34 -1.44
C ALA A 107 3.58 1.69 -2.04
N ILE A 108 2.89 2.79 -1.72
CA ILE A 108 3.27 4.15 -2.15
C ILE A 108 4.66 4.50 -1.61
N LEU A 109 4.94 4.23 -0.33
CA LEU A 109 6.25 4.47 0.27
C LEU A 109 7.35 3.68 -0.44
N MET A 110 7.11 2.42 -0.79
CA MET A 110 8.08 1.63 -1.56
C MET A 110 8.35 2.23 -2.94
N VAL A 111 7.31 2.68 -3.65
CA VAL A 111 7.47 3.37 -4.94
C VAL A 111 8.27 4.66 -4.77
N LEU A 112 7.93 5.48 -3.77
CA LEU A 112 8.66 6.71 -3.48
C LEU A 112 10.11 6.45 -3.07
N LEU A 113 10.40 5.36 -2.35
CA LEU A 113 11.76 4.95 -2.02
C LEU A 113 12.56 4.54 -3.26
N ILE A 114 11.95 3.79 -4.17
CA ILE A 114 12.58 3.40 -5.44
C ILE A 114 12.84 4.65 -6.29
N VAL A 115 11.84 5.52 -6.45
CA VAL A 115 11.99 6.78 -7.18
C VAL A 115 13.02 7.69 -6.51
N GLY A 116 13.07 7.76 -5.17
CA GLY A 116 14.06 8.54 -4.44
C GLY A 116 15.47 7.98 -4.60
N LEU A 117 15.63 6.66 -4.48
CA LEU A 117 16.91 5.95 -4.59
C LEU A 117 17.50 6.05 -6.00
N PHE A 118 16.66 5.93 -7.04
CA PHE A 118 17.09 5.93 -8.43
C PHE A 118 16.93 7.29 -9.13
N GLY A 119 16.14 8.22 -8.59
CA GLY A 119 15.81 9.52 -9.19
C GLY A 119 16.58 10.72 -8.62
N GLY A 120 17.24 10.59 -7.46
CA GLY A 120 17.95 11.69 -6.79
C GLY A 120 19.27 12.14 -7.45
N ARG A 121 19.75 11.44 -8.48
CA ARG A 121 20.91 11.84 -9.29
C ARG A 121 20.56 11.74 -10.76
N ALA A 122 19.77 12.70 -11.23
CA ALA A 122 19.46 12.88 -12.64
C ALA A 122 20.70 13.39 -13.42
N GLU A 123 21.73 12.56 -13.52
CA GLU A 123 22.66 12.57 -14.66
C GLU A 123 22.37 11.40 -15.61
N TRP A 124 21.13 10.90 -15.60
CA TRP A 124 20.68 9.82 -16.47
C TRP A 124 19.78 10.34 -17.58
N GLY A 125 20.40 10.89 -18.63
CA GLY A 125 19.77 11.23 -19.91
C GLY A 125 19.41 10.01 -20.78
N GLY A 126 19.37 8.79 -20.21
CA GLY A 126 19.12 7.55 -20.94
C GLY A 126 17.70 7.01 -20.72
N LYS A 127 17.05 6.58 -21.81
CA LYS A 127 15.73 5.90 -21.83
C LYS A 127 15.63 4.71 -20.84
N LEU A 128 16.74 4.18 -20.34
CA LEU A 128 16.81 3.05 -19.41
C LEU A 128 16.29 3.35 -18.00
N SER A 129 16.43 4.59 -17.48
CA SER A 129 16.00 4.95 -16.12
C SER A 129 14.48 4.81 -15.92
N GLY A 130 13.71 5.31 -16.89
CA GLY A 130 12.25 5.24 -16.85
C GLY A 130 11.71 3.80 -16.91
N TRP A 131 12.37 2.92 -17.67
CA TRP A 131 11.98 1.50 -17.74
C TRP A 131 12.20 0.78 -16.42
N VAL A 132 13.32 1.02 -15.72
CA VAL A 132 13.59 0.40 -14.42
C VAL A 132 12.56 0.84 -13.38
N ALA A 133 12.22 2.13 -13.31
CA ALA A 133 11.18 2.64 -12.41
C ALA A 133 9.80 2.04 -12.73
N PHE A 134 9.46 1.90 -14.03
CA PHE A 134 8.21 1.30 -14.48
C PHE A 134 8.09 -0.18 -14.09
N PHE A 135 9.14 -0.99 -14.31
CA PHE A 135 9.13 -2.39 -13.91
C PHE A 135 9.09 -2.56 -12.38
N ALA A 136 9.82 -1.72 -11.65
CA ALA A 136 9.79 -1.72 -10.19
C ALA A 136 8.38 -1.37 -9.65
N PHE A 137 7.70 -0.41 -10.27
CA PHE A 137 6.31 -0.06 -9.96
C PHE A 137 5.36 -1.24 -10.19
N ILE A 138 5.48 -1.93 -11.32
CA ILE A 138 4.67 -3.14 -11.63
C ILE A 138 4.93 -4.24 -10.60
N ILE A 139 6.19 -4.49 -10.24
CA ILE A 139 6.56 -5.52 -9.26
C ILE A 139 5.96 -5.18 -7.88
N VAL A 140 6.01 -3.93 -7.45
CA VAL A 140 5.40 -3.49 -6.17
C VAL A 140 3.89 -3.71 -6.22
N ILE A 141 3.20 -3.27 -7.28
CA ILE A 141 1.76 -3.49 -7.44
C ILE A 141 1.43 -4.99 -7.40
N TYR A 142 2.23 -5.82 -8.07
CA TYR A 142 2.03 -7.26 -8.09
C TYR A 142 2.17 -7.89 -6.69
N ILE A 143 3.24 -7.57 -5.95
CA ILE A 143 3.48 -8.09 -4.60
C ILE A 143 2.32 -7.70 -3.67
N PHE A 144 1.94 -6.42 -3.68
CA PHE A 144 0.87 -5.92 -2.82
C PHE A 144 -0.51 -6.40 -3.24
N GLY A 145 -0.79 -6.49 -4.54
CA GLY A 145 -2.04 -7.05 -5.05
C GLY A 145 -2.21 -8.51 -4.66
N ARG A 146 -1.12 -9.29 -4.67
CA ARG A 146 -1.11 -10.69 -4.25
C ARG A 146 -1.27 -10.83 -2.74
N ALA A 147 -0.60 -9.99 -1.96
CA ALA A 147 -0.78 -9.94 -0.51
C ALA A 147 -2.19 -9.51 -0.09
N ALA A 148 -2.79 -8.57 -0.81
CA ALA A 148 -4.16 -8.08 -0.59
C ALA A 148 -5.24 -9.02 -1.15
N GLY A 149 -4.84 -10.11 -1.82
CA GLY A 149 -5.78 -11.09 -2.35
C GLY A 149 -6.58 -10.60 -3.56
N TRP A 150 -6.12 -9.56 -4.27
CA TRP A 150 -6.77 -9.05 -5.49
C TRP A 150 -6.88 -10.13 -6.57
N PHE A 151 -5.99 -11.12 -6.53
CA PHE A 151 -5.95 -12.21 -7.49
C PHE A 151 -6.85 -13.41 -7.14
N TYR A 152 -7.47 -13.45 -5.95
CA TYR A 152 -8.37 -14.56 -5.55
C TYR A 152 -9.69 -14.58 -6.33
N TYR A 153 -10.16 -13.43 -6.80
CA TYR A 153 -11.41 -13.31 -7.58
C TYR A 153 -11.16 -13.14 -9.07
N LEU A 154 -10.02 -13.62 -9.57
CA LEU A 154 -9.75 -13.57 -10.99
C LEU A 154 -10.80 -14.40 -11.76
N PRO A 155 -11.30 -13.90 -12.90
CA PRO A 155 -12.11 -14.69 -13.80
C PRO A 155 -11.40 -16.02 -14.13
N ASN A 156 -12.14 -17.10 -14.39
CA ASN A 156 -11.58 -18.44 -14.66
C ASN A 156 -10.46 -18.45 -15.74
N TRP A 157 -10.51 -17.52 -16.69
CA TRP A 157 -9.50 -17.37 -17.74
C TRP A 157 -8.20 -16.66 -17.30
N LEU A 158 -8.17 -16.04 -16.11
CA LEU A 158 -6.97 -15.51 -15.43
C LEU A 158 -6.51 -16.36 -14.25
N TYR A 159 -7.25 -17.42 -13.87
CA TYR A 159 -6.92 -18.24 -12.69
C TYR A 159 -5.52 -18.88 -12.77
N TRP A 160 -5.01 -19.11 -13.97
CA TRP A 160 -3.64 -19.59 -14.21
C TRP A 160 -2.56 -18.64 -13.69
N LEU A 161 -2.87 -17.35 -13.50
CA LEU A 161 -1.96 -16.37 -12.93
C LEU A 161 -1.84 -16.47 -11.40
N ASP A 162 -2.72 -17.18 -10.71
CA ASP A 162 -2.64 -17.38 -9.26
C ASP A 162 -1.81 -18.61 -8.87
N ASN A 163 -1.50 -19.49 -9.84
CA ASN A 163 -0.71 -20.69 -9.60
C ASN A 163 0.80 -20.34 -9.44
N PRO A 164 1.45 -20.66 -8.30
CA PRO A 164 2.87 -20.36 -8.05
C PRO A 164 3.82 -20.96 -9.09
N ASP A 165 3.52 -22.15 -9.59
CA ASP A 165 4.38 -22.85 -10.55
C ASP A 165 4.35 -22.16 -11.92
N THR A 166 3.16 -21.72 -12.34
CA THR A 166 2.97 -20.96 -13.58
C THR A 166 3.64 -19.58 -13.48
N GLN A 167 3.52 -18.90 -12.35
CA GLN A 167 4.21 -17.62 -12.10
C GLN A 167 5.73 -17.79 -12.20
N ALA A 168 6.29 -18.81 -11.55
CA ALA A 168 7.72 -19.09 -11.59
C ALA A 168 8.18 -19.36 -13.04
N MET A 169 7.43 -20.17 -13.80
CA MET A 169 7.72 -20.43 -15.21
C MET A 169 7.69 -19.15 -16.05
N LEU A 170 6.68 -18.30 -15.88
CA LEU A 170 6.54 -17.03 -16.61
C LEU A 170 7.69 -16.06 -16.28
N ILE A 171 8.09 -15.97 -15.01
CA ILE A 171 9.21 -15.13 -14.59
C ILE A 171 10.50 -15.62 -15.25
N VAL A 172 10.75 -16.93 -15.25
CA VAL A 172 11.92 -17.52 -15.92
C VAL A 172 11.90 -17.20 -17.42
N VAL A 173 10.76 -17.39 -18.09
CA VAL A 173 10.61 -17.09 -19.53
C VAL A 173 10.80 -15.59 -19.81
N ALA A 174 10.24 -14.72 -18.97
CA ALA A 174 10.37 -13.26 -19.11
C ALA A 174 11.83 -12.80 -18.93
N ILE A 175 12.53 -13.31 -17.92
CA ILE A 175 13.97 -13.04 -17.72
C ILE A 175 14.76 -13.53 -18.94
N PHE A 176 14.45 -14.73 -19.43
CA PHE A 176 15.11 -15.28 -20.61
C PHE A 176 14.88 -14.42 -21.86
N ALA A 177 13.65 -13.96 -22.08
CA ALA A 177 13.30 -13.06 -23.18
C ALA A 177 14.02 -11.70 -23.06
N ILE A 178 14.14 -11.15 -21.85
CA ILE A 178 14.92 -9.93 -21.58
C ILE A 178 16.40 -10.14 -21.89
N ILE A 179 16.97 -11.28 -21.49
CA ILE A 179 18.37 -11.62 -21.77
C ILE A 179 18.60 -11.74 -23.28
N ILE A 180 17.74 -12.47 -24.00
CA ILE A 180 17.84 -12.60 -25.47
C ILE A 180 17.71 -11.23 -26.13
N TRP A 181 16.70 -10.44 -25.74
CA TRP A 181 16.51 -9.09 -26.28
C TRP A 181 17.72 -8.18 -26.02
N TYR A 182 18.33 -8.29 -24.84
CA TYR A 182 19.52 -7.52 -24.49
C TYR A 182 20.74 -7.95 -25.32
N ILE A 183 20.96 -9.25 -25.49
CA ILE A 183 22.09 -9.80 -26.26
C ILE A 183 21.93 -9.53 -27.76
N THR A 184 20.71 -9.64 -28.30
CA THR A 184 20.42 -9.43 -29.73
C THR A 184 20.34 -7.95 -30.12
N LYS A 185 20.41 -7.03 -29.15
CA LYS A 185 20.39 -5.60 -29.42
C LYS A 185 21.74 -5.16 -29.99
N GLU A 186 21.85 -5.16 -31.31
CA GLU A 186 23.01 -4.57 -31.99
C GLU A 186 23.18 -3.10 -31.59
N PRO A 187 24.42 -2.64 -31.34
CA PRO A 187 24.69 -1.22 -31.12
C PRO A 187 24.37 -0.46 -32.40
N LYS A 188 23.20 0.18 -32.44
CA LYS A 188 22.88 1.12 -33.51
C LYS A 188 23.91 2.26 -33.46
N LYS A 189 24.76 2.32 -34.48
CA LYS A 189 25.53 3.52 -34.83
C LYS A 189 24.54 4.68 -34.96
N ASP A 190 24.75 5.72 -34.16
CA ASP A 190 24.09 7.01 -34.30
C ASP A 190 24.33 7.55 -35.71
N ASN A 191 23.34 7.35 -36.58
CA ASN A 191 23.07 8.10 -37.80
C ASN A 191 21.82 7.51 -38.45
N ALA A 192 20.70 7.58 -37.73
CA ALA A 192 19.39 7.41 -38.33
C ALA A 192 18.79 8.81 -38.48
N GLU A 193 19.05 9.45 -39.62
CA GLU A 193 18.16 10.51 -40.12
C GLU A 193 16.74 9.94 -40.03
N THR A 194 15.94 10.57 -39.17
CA THR A 194 14.59 10.18 -38.84
C THR A 194 13.76 10.15 -40.13
N GLY A 195 12.79 9.25 -40.26
CA GLY A 195 11.93 9.17 -41.46
C GLY A 195 11.28 10.51 -41.84
N PHE A 196 11.12 11.40 -40.86
CA PHE A 196 10.70 12.79 -41.05
C PHE A 196 11.72 13.68 -41.77
N ASP A 197 13.02 13.47 -41.59
CA ASP A 197 14.06 14.24 -42.29
C ASP A 197 14.13 13.85 -43.77
N LYS A 198 13.94 12.55 -44.08
CA LYS A 198 13.83 12.07 -45.46
C LYS A 198 12.54 12.55 -46.12
N PHE A 199 11.43 12.56 -45.39
CA PHE A 199 10.16 13.09 -45.88
C PHE A 199 10.22 14.61 -46.12
N GLY A 200 10.83 15.38 -45.21
CA GLY A 200 11.02 16.82 -45.33
C GLY A 200 11.92 17.20 -46.51
N LYS A 201 13.03 16.47 -46.73
CA LYS A 201 13.89 16.66 -47.91
C LYS A 201 13.15 16.34 -49.21
N ALA A 202 12.43 15.21 -49.29
CA ALA A 202 11.67 14.83 -50.48
C ALA A 202 10.54 15.81 -50.81
N PHE A 203 9.86 16.34 -49.79
CA PHE A 203 8.81 17.35 -49.97
C PHE A 203 9.40 18.69 -50.45
N LYS A 204 10.54 19.11 -49.88
CA LYS A 204 11.23 20.34 -50.28
C LYS A 204 11.72 20.27 -51.73
N ASP A 205 12.28 19.14 -52.15
CA ASP A 205 12.77 18.94 -53.52
C ASP A 205 11.63 18.91 -54.55
N MET A 206 10.43 18.45 -54.14
CA MET A 206 9.23 18.44 -55.00
C MET A 206 8.64 19.84 -55.21
N PHE A 207 8.79 20.73 -54.23
CA PHE A 207 8.32 22.12 -54.31
C PHE A 207 9.37 23.13 -54.81
N ALA A 208 10.65 22.78 -54.76
CA ALA A 208 11.74 23.60 -55.27
C ALA A 208 11.91 23.52 -56.80
N LYS A 209 11.21 22.60 -57.48
CA LYS A 209 11.31 22.40 -58.93
C LYS A 209 10.11 23.01 -59.65
N LYS A 210 10.08 24.34 -59.75
CA LYS A 210 9.16 25.05 -60.65
C LYS A 210 9.78 26.37 -61.11
N ASP A 211 10.66 26.24 -62.10
CA ASP A 211 10.92 27.26 -63.13
C ASP A 211 10.30 26.77 -64.43
#